data_AF-A0A838KN50-F1
#
_entry.id   AF-A0A838KN50-F1
#
_cell.length_a   1.000
_cell.length_b   1.000
_cell.length_c   1.000
_cell.angle_alpha   90.00
_cell.angle_beta   90.00
_cell.angle_gamma   90.00
#
_symmetry.space_group_name_H-M   'P 1'
#
loop_
_entity.id
_entity.type
_entity.pdbx_description
1 polymer ?
#
loop_
_entity_poly.entity_id
_entity_poly.type
_entity_poly.pdbx_seq_one_letter_code
_entity_poly.pdbx_strand_id
1 'polypeptide(L)'
;MSEPPVHLEPFIYLVDVSHDRALVAWGAFWFQQSETSSRWNIVDDQQLHQLAGRHTCIGASAETFGDSRVEVSDHSGRVVAEARTSDQCWVWVEGLQSDTEYRYEVTVDGEPWAAGERWDWVPAAEGGYGLAPAGRSYDCRFRTHPEPTAPSRPVRFAAFGDYGVGIKSDSESSRRQRRIAEVLERVVADHDVRFVLSLGDNIYRGERGQVDDESGGEDDDWYSSYFQPYRYVLAQVPVYPAVGNHDTTDTEGSDDRAQLEDNFHIATRFAESSDGSSLRPGLFYRVRYGRDVELVCVDTSQADPDEHVHRFFQDPCHLDWLRDIFTEPRVRWRIPFSHHPVYCAGPSHGNDAEMLETLVPLFDRGGVRLVLAGHEHNFQISSVDGRTFVVSGAGGNLREEHPKGFTEAHTQAWTGQAHLLLVELNDRQATLTPVSGLMEDGSLHLMTAVAPDNETVNPPFVITA
;
A
#
# COMPACT_ATOMS: atom_id res chain seq x y z
N MET A 1 -33.72 6.94 27.86
CA MET A 1 -33.27 7.38 26.53
C MET A 1 -32.97 6.10 25.77
N SER A 2 -33.41 5.97 24.51
CA SER A 2 -33.01 4.83 23.68
C SER A 2 -31.50 4.89 23.46
N GLU A 3 -30.82 3.74 23.50
CA GLU A 3 -29.41 3.68 23.14
C GLU A 3 -29.22 4.19 21.70
N PRO A 4 -28.14 4.94 21.43
CA PRO A 4 -27.86 5.44 20.08
C PRO A 4 -27.72 4.27 19.09
N PRO A 5 -28.20 4.42 17.85
CA PRO A 5 -28.03 3.41 16.80
C PRO A 5 -26.58 3.03 16.58
N VAL A 6 -26.36 1.75 16.29
CA VAL A 6 -25.05 1.16 16.02
C VAL A 6 -25.10 0.45 14.67
N HIS A 7 -24.07 0.67 13.86
CA HIS A 7 -23.89 0.05 12.56
C HIS A 7 -22.61 -0.79 12.58
N LEU A 8 -22.71 -2.02 12.10
CA LEU A 8 -21.55 -2.90 11.86
C LEU A 8 -21.30 -2.90 10.35
N GLU A 9 -20.09 -2.54 9.95
CA GLU A 9 -19.66 -2.52 8.56
C GLU A 9 -18.64 -3.63 8.29
N PRO A 10 -19.07 -4.76 7.69
CA PRO A 10 -18.16 -5.85 7.35
C PRO A 10 -17.13 -5.46 6.28
N PHE A 11 -15.92 -6.01 6.42
CA PHE A 11 -14.78 -5.76 5.55
C PHE A 11 -14.18 -7.07 5.01
N ILE A 12 -13.72 -7.06 3.76
CA ILE A 12 -13.03 -8.17 3.08
C ILE A 12 -11.84 -7.59 2.31
N TYR A 13 -10.70 -8.26 2.36
CA TYR A 13 -9.51 -7.88 1.60
C TYR A 13 -8.64 -9.07 1.24
N LEU A 14 -7.97 -8.93 0.09
CA LEU A 14 -7.01 -9.84 -0.47
C LEU A 14 -5.62 -9.40 -0.02
N VAL A 15 -5.08 -10.10 0.97
CA VAL A 15 -3.82 -9.74 1.63
C VAL A 15 -2.62 -10.08 0.75
N ASP A 16 -2.64 -11.25 0.12
CA ASP A 16 -1.55 -11.70 -0.74
C ASP A 16 -2.01 -12.69 -1.81
N VAL A 17 -1.22 -12.77 -2.87
CA VAL A 17 -1.41 -13.69 -3.98
C VAL A 17 -0.05 -14.23 -4.40
N SER A 18 0.05 -15.55 -4.52
CA SER A 18 1.17 -16.23 -5.18
C SER A 18 0.71 -16.85 -6.50
N HIS A 19 1.57 -17.68 -7.10
CA HIS A 19 1.23 -18.47 -8.27
C HIS A 19 0.21 -19.59 -7.99
N ASP A 20 0.05 -20.04 -6.75
CA ASP A 20 -0.69 -21.24 -6.39
C ASP A 20 -1.58 -21.10 -5.15
N ARG A 21 -1.58 -19.93 -4.51
CA ARG A 21 -2.41 -19.64 -3.34
C ARG A 21 -2.76 -18.16 -3.21
N ALA A 22 -3.79 -17.87 -2.43
CA ALA A 22 -4.20 -16.52 -2.06
C ALA A 22 -4.49 -16.44 -0.56
N LEU A 23 -4.06 -15.34 0.08
CA LEU A 23 -4.37 -15.05 1.47
C LEU A 23 -5.54 -14.08 1.52
N VAL A 24 -6.66 -14.55 2.04
CA VAL A 24 -7.89 -13.76 2.16
C VAL A 24 -8.14 -13.47 3.63
N ALA A 25 -8.47 -12.22 3.94
CA ALA A 25 -8.81 -11.76 5.28
C ALA A 25 -10.15 -11.02 5.30
N TRP A 26 -10.77 -11.00 6.47
CA TRP A 26 -12.01 -10.30 6.74
C TRP A 26 -11.98 -9.64 8.12
N GLY A 27 -12.88 -8.70 8.33
CA GLY A 27 -13.02 -7.97 9.59
C GLY A 27 -14.33 -7.21 9.62
N ALA A 28 -14.49 -6.32 10.59
CA ALA A 28 -15.58 -5.35 10.61
C ALA A 28 -15.18 -4.10 11.39
N PHE A 29 -15.84 -2.99 11.08
CA PHE A 29 -15.74 -1.76 11.85
C PHE A 29 -17.12 -1.41 12.41
N TRP A 30 -17.14 -0.81 13.60
CA TRP A 30 -18.37 -0.40 14.26
C TRP A 30 -18.50 1.11 14.24
N PHE A 31 -19.73 1.56 14.06
CA PHE A 31 -20.06 2.97 14.07
C PHE A 31 -21.23 3.21 15.01
N GLN A 32 -21.14 4.25 15.81
CA GLN A 32 -22.23 4.67 16.70
C GLN A 32 -22.68 6.08 16.31
N GLN A 33 -23.99 6.26 16.22
CA GLN A 33 -24.55 7.58 15.96
C GLN A 33 -24.44 8.46 17.20
N SER A 34 -24.06 9.72 17.02
CA SER A 34 -24.00 10.70 18.10
C SER A 34 -25.36 10.88 18.79
N GLU A 35 -25.37 11.01 20.12
CA GLU A 35 -26.61 11.30 20.86
C GLU A 35 -27.20 12.69 20.53
N THR A 36 -26.37 13.60 20.05
CA THR A 36 -26.73 15.02 19.83
C THR A 36 -26.78 15.42 18.36
N SER A 37 -26.40 14.52 17.44
CA SER A 37 -26.42 14.77 15.99
C SER A 37 -26.70 13.49 15.20
N SER A 38 -27.08 13.62 13.93
CA SER A 38 -27.25 12.45 13.04
C SER A 38 -25.95 11.83 12.55
N ARG A 39 -24.78 12.31 13.01
CA ARG A 39 -23.47 11.86 12.56
C ARG A 39 -23.09 10.50 13.13
N TRP A 40 -22.48 9.67 12.30
CA TRP A 40 -21.85 8.41 12.68
C TRP A 40 -20.38 8.66 13.01
N ASN A 41 -19.93 8.11 14.13
CA ASN A 41 -18.51 8.08 14.51
C ASN A 41 -18.06 6.63 14.54
N ILE A 42 -16.79 6.39 14.17
CA ILE A 42 -16.18 5.09 14.41
C ILE A 42 -16.15 4.83 15.92
N VAL A 43 -16.26 3.56 16.30
CA VAL A 43 -16.16 3.14 17.69
C VAL A 43 -14.73 2.71 17.94
N ASP A 44 -14.05 3.47 18.79
CA ASP A 44 -12.66 3.19 19.20
C ASP A 44 -12.55 1.78 19.83
N ASP A 45 -11.40 1.13 19.68
CA ASP A 45 -11.17 -0.22 20.21
C ASP A 45 -11.39 -0.30 21.74
N GLN A 46 -11.08 0.78 22.47
CA GLN A 46 -11.33 0.89 23.91
C GLN A 46 -12.82 0.80 24.29
N GLN A 47 -13.71 1.20 23.38
CA GLN A 47 -15.17 1.17 23.53
C GLN A 47 -15.77 -0.12 22.96
N LEU A 48 -15.07 -0.78 22.03
CA LEU A 48 -15.53 -1.96 21.32
C LEU A 48 -15.91 -3.11 22.26
N HIS A 49 -15.17 -3.30 23.36
CA HIS A 49 -15.49 -4.37 24.32
C HIS A 49 -16.87 -4.19 24.94
N GLN A 50 -17.24 -2.95 25.28
CA GLN A 50 -18.54 -2.66 25.89
C GLN A 50 -19.67 -2.76 24.87
N LEU A 51 -19.40 -2.37 23.62
CA LEU A 51 -20.41 -2.31 22.57
C LEU A 51 -20.69 -3.68 21.91
N ALA A 52 -19.63 -4.41 21.58
CA ALA A 52 -19.68 -5.61 20.75
C ALA A 52 -19.07 -6.85 21.44
N GLY A 53 -18.49 -6.72 22.64
CA GLY A 53 -17.89 -7.83 23.37
C GLY A 53 -16.56 -8.31 22.79
N ARG A 54 -15.85 -7.45 22.04
CA ARG A 54 -14.58 -7.73 21.35
C ARG A 54 -13.62 -6.54 21.44
N HIS A 55 -12.35 -6.78 21.16
CA HIS A 55 -11.22 -5.87 21.34
C HIS A 55 -10.52 -5.46 20.04
N THR A 56 -10.75 -6.19 18.96
CA THR A 56 -10.10 -5.96 17.66
C THR A 56 -11.13 -5.86 16.55
N CYS A 57 -10.83 -5.09 15.51
CA CYS A 57 -11.70 -4.90 14.36
C CYS A 57 -11.28 -5.73 13.15
N ILE A 58 -9.97 -5.78 12.86
CA ILE A 58 -9.40 -6.30 11.63
C ILE A 58 -7.92 -6.68 11.83
N GLY A 59 -7.25 -7.22 10.81
CA GLY A 59 -5.82 -7.51 10.88
C GLY A 59 -5.49 -8.97 11.24
N ALA A 60 -4.21 -9.25 11.43
CA ALA A 60 -3.68 -10.61 11.62
C ALA A 60 -4.01 -11.19 13.00
N SER A 61 -4.11 -10.32 14.01
CA SER A 61 -4.41 -10.66 15.40
C SER A 61 -5.89 -10.56 15.76
N ALA A 62 -6.75 -10.20 14.79
CA ALA A 62 -8.17 -10.03 15.01
C ALA A 62 -8.86 -11.27 15.60
N GLU A 63 -9.67 -11.06 16.64
CA GLU A 63 -10.54 -12.06 17.22
C GLU A 63 -11.52 -12.62 16.17
N THR A 64 -11.58 -13.95 16.10
CA THR A 64 -12.47 -14.68 15.18
C THR A 64 -13.93 -14.20 15.27
N PHE A 65 -14.59 -14.10 14.11
CA PHE A 65 -16.02 -13.82 14.01
C PHE A 65 -16.90 -15.07 14.13
N GLY A 66 -16.30 -16.26 14.10
CA GLY A 66 -17.02 -17.54 14.09
C GLY A 66 -16.36 -18.56 13.17
N ASP A 67 -17.05 -19.68 12.94
CA ASP A 67 -16.56 -20.72 12.04
C ASP A 67 -16.59 -20.20 10.60
N SER A 68 -15.40 -20.01 10.04
CA SER A 68 -15.21 -19.28 8.80
C SER A 68 -14.75 -20.18 7.67
N ARG A 69 -15.21 -19.87 6.46
CA ARG A 69 -14.84 -20.56 5.21
C ARG A 69 -14.58 -19.55 4.12
N VAL A 70 -13.52 -19.78 3.34
CA VAL A 70 -13.27 -19.07 2.08
C VAL A 70 -13.38 -20.06 0.94
N GLU A 71 -14.28 -19.80 0.00
CA GLU A 71 -14.45 -20.58 -1.22
C GLU A 71 -13.90 -19.79 -2.41
N VAL A 72 -13.09 -20.43 -3.25
CA VAL A 72 -12.53 -19.85 -4.47
C VAL A 72 -13.13 -20.56 -5.69
N SER A 73 -13.71 -19.79 -6.59
CA SER A 73 -14.40 -20.28 -7.78
C SER A 73 -13.73 -19.85 -9.08
N ASP A 74 -13.72 -20.74 -10.07
CA ASP A 74 -13.26 -20.44 -11.43
C ASP A 74 -14.29 -19.56 -12.19
N HIS A 75 -13.94 -19.15 -13.41
CA HIS A 75 -14.79 -18.30 -14.26
C HIS A 75 -16.17 -18.91 -14.59
N SER A 76 -16.36 -20.21 -14.37
CA SER A 76 -17.64 -20.90 -14.60
C SER A 76 -18.54 -20.89 -13.36
N GLY A 77 -18.06 -20.34 -12.24
CA GLY A 77 -18.74 -20.34 -10.95
C GLY A 77 -18.60 -21.64 -10.17
N ARG A 78 -17.69 -22.53 -10.59
CA ARG A 78 -17.41 -23.78 -9.86
C ARG A 78 -16.35 -23.51 -8.80
N VAL A 79 -16.64 -23.87 -7.55
CA VAL A 79 -15.65 -23.88 -6.46
C VAL A 79 -14.54 -24.88 -6.79
N VAL A 80 -13.30 -24.38 -6.86
CA VAL A 80 -12.10 -25.16 -7.19
C VAL A 80 -11.17 -25.36 -6.00
N ALA A 81 -11.27 -24.49 -4.99
CA ALA A 81 -10.51 -24.60 -3.74
C ALA A 81 -11.34 -24.01 -2.60
N GLU A 82 -11.12 -24.51 -1.38
CA GLU A 82 -11.69 -23.95 -0.16
C GLU A 82 -10.67 -24.03 0.98
N ALA A 83 -10.81 -23.12 1.95
CA ALA A 83 -10.11 -23.20 3.21
C ALA A 83 -11.03 -22.79 4.37
N ARG A 84 -10.76 -23.30 5.57
CA ARG A 84 -11.59 -23.09 6.77
C ARG A 84 -10.71 -22.71 7.95
N THR A 85 -11.25 -21.89 8.84
CA THR A 85 -10.62 -21.55 10.11
C THR A 85 -11.67 -21.15 11.12
N SER A 86 -11.43 -21.45 12.39
CA SER A 86 -12.21 -20.98 13.54
C SER A 86 -11.41 -20.03 14.43
N ASP A 87 -10.10 -19.90 14.19
CA ASP A 87 -9.16 -19.37 15.18
C ASP A 87 -8.74 -17.93 14.86
N GLN A 88 -8.93 -17.49 13.62
CA GLN A 88 -8.49 -16.19 13.11
C GLN A 88 -9.34 -15.70 11.94
N CYS A 89 -9.18 -14.44 11.56
CA CYS A 89 -9.95 -13.79 10.51
C CYS A 89 -9.27 -13.76 9.13
N TRP A 90 -8.42 -14.75 8.86
CA TRP A 90 -7.68 -14.89 7.60
C TRP A 90 -7.33 -16.35 7.32
N VAL A 91 -7.18 -16.69 6.03
CA VAL A 91 -6.77 -18.03 5.62
C VAL A 91 -6.07 -18.04 4.26
N TRP A 92 -5.07 -18.91 4.12
CA TRP A 92 -4.52 -19.28 2.82
C TRP A 92 -5.43 -20.27 2.12
N VAL A 93 -5.87 -19.94 0.91
CA VAL A 93 -6.52 -20.88 -0.01
C VAL A 93 -5.48 -21.35 -1.01
N GLU A 94 -5.10 -22.62 -0.94
CA GLU A 94 -4.00 -23.20 -1.72
C GLU A 94 -4.47 -24.11 -2.86
N GLY A 95 -3.55 -24.56 -3.71
CA GLY A 95 -3.82 -25.49 -4.82
C GLY A 95 -4.44 -24.83 -6.05
N LEU A 96 -4.27 -23.51 -6.18
CA LEU A 96 -4.74 -22.74 -7.32
C LEU A 96 -3.82 -22.92 -8.53
N GLN A 97 -4.35 -22.67 -9.73
CA GLN A 97 -3.54 -22.66 -10.95
C GLN A 97 -2.89 -21.29 -11.12
N SER A 98 -1.65 -21.26 -11.61
CA SER A 98 -0.93 -20.01 -11.89
C SER A 98 -1.52 -19.22 -13.05
N ASP A 99 -1.33 -17.91 -13.01
CA ASP A 99 -1.81 -16.96 -14.02
C ASP A 99 -3.32 -17.06 -14.36
N THR A 100 -4.14 -17.43 -13.37
CA THR A 100 -5.58 -17.75 -13.52
C THR A 100 -6.45 -16.81 -12.69
N GLU A 101 -7.56 -16.35 -13.28
CA GLU A 101 -8.54 -15.50 -12.61
C GLU A 101 -9.56 -16.32 -11.82
N TYR A 102 -9.86 -15.83 -10.61
CA TYR A 102 -10.77 -16.44 -9.66
C TYR A 102 -11.68 -15.40 -9.02
N ARG A 103 -12.82 -15.86 -8.52
CA ARG A 103 -13.67 -15.16 -7.56
C ARG A 103 -13.59 -15.84 -6.21
N TYR A 104 -13.84 -15.10 -5.13
CA TYR A 104 -13.88 -15.69 -3.81
C TYR A 104 -15.03 -15.16 -2.97
N GLU A 105 -15.50 -15.99 -2.04
CA GLU A 105 -16.52 -15.65 -1.06
C GLU A 105 -16.04 -16.05 0.34
N VAL A 106 -16.31 -15.20 1.32
CA VAL A 106 -16.07 -15.49 2.73
C VAL A 106 -17.44 -15.77 3.37
N THR A 107 -17.56 -16.87 4.10
CA THR A 107 -18.74 -17.24 4.87
C THR A 107 -18.35 -17.35 6.35
N VAL A 108 -19.12 -16.77 7.26
CA VAL A 108 -18.93 -16.89 8.71
C VAL A 108 -20.22 -17.44 9.32
N ASP A 109 -20.12 -18.51 10.12
CA ASP A 109 -21.26 -19.20 10.74
C ASP A 109 -22.38 -19.59 9.75
N GLY A 110 -21.99 -19.86 8.50
CA GLY A 110 -22.90 -20.27 7.42
C GLY A 110 -23.53 -19.12 6.62
N GLU A 111 -23.26 -17.87 6.99
CA GLU A 111 -23.77 -16.68 6.28
C GLU A 111 -22.65 -15.97 5.48
N PRO A 112 -22.92 -15.51 4.24
CA PRO A 112 -21.93 -14.78 3.46
C PRO A 112 -21.52 -13.47 4.16
N TRP A 113 -20.22 -13.33 4.41
CA TRP A 113 -19.65 -12.13 5.02
C TRP A 113 -19.66 -10.98 4.01
N ALA A 114 -19.93 -9.78 4.52
CA ALA A 114 -20.01 -8.56 3.71
C ALA A 114 -20.97 -8.62 2.50
N ALA A 115 -22.03 -9.42 2.58
CA ALA A 115 -23.02 -9.50 1.52
C ALA A 115 -23.79 -8.18 1.30
N GLY A 116 -23.99 -7.81 0.04
CA GLY A 116 -24.81 -6.68 -0.36
C GLY A 116 -24.12 -5.32 -0.29
N GLU A 117 -24.92 -4.27 -0.18
CA GLU A 117 -24.46 -2.89 -0.20
C GLU A 117 -23.57 -2.56 1.01
N ARG A 118 -22.52 -1.76 0.79
CA ARG A 118 -21.61 -1.21 1.81
C ARG A 118 -21.97 0.23 2.12
N TRP A 119 -21.69 0.64 3.36
CA TRP A 119 -21.77 2.04 3.74
C TRP A 119 -20.43 2.73 3.49
N ASP A 120 -20.45 3.94 2.95
CA ASP A 120 -19.28 4.71 2.53
C ASP A 120 -19.36 6.14 3.07
N TRP A 121 -18.25 6.87 3.10
CA TRP A 121 -18.22 8.29 3.45
C TRP A 121 -18.63 9.09 2.22
N VAL A 122 -19.92 9.43 2.15
CA VAL A 122 -20.49 10.17 1.03
C VAL A 122 -20.74 11.63 1.39
N PRO A 123 -20.80 12.55 0.42
CA PRO A 123 -21.15 13.95 0.68
C PRO A 123 -22.47 14.07 1.44
N ALA A 124 -22.47 14.79 2.56
CA ALA A 124 -23.63 15.00 3.41
C ALA A 124 -24.39 16.29 3.03
N ALA A 125 -25.71 16.30 3.19
CA ALA A 125 -26.56 17.45 2.83
C ALA A 125 -26.28 18.69 3.70
N GLU A 126 -25.87 18.47 4.95
CA GLU A 126 -25.41 19.48 5.91
C GLU A 126 -23.98 20.00 5.63
N GLY A 127 -23.32 19.51 4.58
CA GLY A 127 -21.93 19.81 4.22
C GLY A 127 -20.93 18.84 4.87
N GLY A 128 -19.80 18.63 4.19
CA GLY A 128 -18.81 17.61 4.55
C GLY A 128 -19.21 16.21 4.10
N TYR A 129 -18.74 15.19 4.82
CA TYR A 129 -18.98 13.77 4.51
C TYR A 129 -19.59 13.06 5.72
N GLY A 130 -20.40 12.03 5.46
CA GLY A 130 -21.00 11.19 6.48
C GLY A 130 -21.15 9.76 5.99
N LEU A 131 -21.18 8.82 6.93
CA LEU A 131 -21.37 7.41 6.65
C LEU A 131 -22.83 7.13 6.23
N ALA A 132 -23.03 6.61 5.02
CA ALA A 132 -24.34 6.23 4.49
C ALA A 132 -24.23 5.10 3.46
N PRO A 133 -25.33 4.39 3.14
CA PRO A 133 -25.35 3.43 2.02
C PRO A 133 -24.91 4.09 0.70
N ALA A 134 -24.00 3.45 -0.03
CA ALA A 134 -23.34 4.05 -1.20
C ALA A 134 -23.67 3.38 -2.55
N GLY A 135 -24.55 2.38 -2.56
CA GLY A 135 -24.97 1.64 -3.76
C GLY A 135 -23.92 0.67 -4.29
N ARG A 136 -22.90 0.34 -3.49
CA ARG A 136 -21.71 -0.42 -3.91
C ARG A 136 -21.53 -1.68 -3.08
N SER A 137 -20.95 -2.71 -3.69
CA SER A 137 -20.66 -4.01 -3.04
C SER A 137 -19.26 -4.46 -3.45
N TYR A 138 -18.67 -5.39 -2.70
CA TYR A 138 -17.36 -5.93 -3.06
C TYR A 138 -17.41 -6.75 -4.35
N ASP A 139 -16.44 -6.54 -5.25
CA ASP A 139 -16.11 -7.46 -6.34
C ASP A 139 -14.91 -8.30 -5.92
N CYS A 140 -15.15 -9.35 -5.12
CA CYS A 140 -14.11 -10.25 -4.62
C CYS A 140 -13.59 -11.14 -5.75
N ARG A 141 -12.50 -10.70 -6.39
CA ARG A 141 -11.83 -11.41 -7.48
C ARG A 141 -10.33 -11.21 -7.41
N PHE A 142 -9.56 -12.13 -7.94
CA PHE A 142 -8.12 -11.95 -8.09
C PHE A 142 -7.61 -12.79 -9.25
N ARG A 143 -6.35 -12.60 -9.60
CA ARG A 143 -5.66 -13.54 -10.49
C ARG A 143 -4.32 -13.93 -9.89
N THR A 144 -4.02 -15.22 -9.86
CA THR A 144 -2.74 -15.74 -9.36
C THR A 144 -1.57 -15.22 -10.17
N HIS A 145 -0.40 -15.12 -9.54
CA HIS A 145 0.82 -14.73 -10.24
C HIS A 145 1.23 -15.83 -11.24
N PRO A 146 2.08 -15.51 -12.23
CA PRO A 146 2.69 -16.53 -13.07
C PRO A 146 3.56 -17.48 -12.26
N GLU A 147 3.69 -18.71 -12.76
CA GLU A 147 4.64 -19.70 -12.24
C GLU A 147 6.04 -19.08 -12.06
N PRO A 148 6.74 -19.29 -10.93
CA PRO A 148 8.03 -18.64 -10.66
C PRO A 148 9.13 -18.92 -11.71
N THR A 149 9.00 -20.04 -12.43
CA THR A 149 9.95 -20.43 -13.49
C THR A 149 9.50 -20.05 -14.90
N ALA A 150 8.24 -19.61 -15.06
CA ALA A 150 7.71 -19.18 -16.34
C ALA A 150 8.23 -17.79 -16.71
N PRO A 151 8.39 -17.49 -18.02
CA PRO A 151 8.63 -16.12 -18.47
C PRO A 151 7.54 -15.20 -17.96
N SER A 152 7.92 -14.05 -17.42
CA SER A 152 6.93 -13.06 -16.96
C SER A 152 6.25 -12.44 -18.18
N ARG A 153 4.92 -12.45 -18.19
CA ARG A 153 4.13 -11.60 -19.10
C ARG A 153 4.32 -10.14 -18.70
N PRO A 154 3.96 -9.17 -19.56
CA PRO A 154 3.90 -7.78 -19.13
C PRO A 154 3.07 -7.66 -17.86
N VAL A 155 3.60 -6.96 -16.86
CA VAL A 155 2.96 -6.76 -15.56
C VAL A 155 2.75 -5.28 -15.34
N ARG A 156 1.57 -4.93 -14.81
CA ARG A 156 1.27 -3.58 -14.35
C ARG A 156 1.04 -3.57 -12.86
N PHE A 157 1.56 -2.54 -12.20
CA PHE A 157 1.31 -2.28 -10.79
C PHE A 157 1.22 -0.79 -10.53
N ALA A 158 0.52 -0.41 -9.48
CA ALA A 158 0.54 0.95 -8.98
C ALA A 158 1.64 1.08 -7.90
N ALA A 159 2.31 2.22 -7.82
CA ALA A 159 3.25 2.54 -6.75
C ALA A 159 3.02 3.97 -6.26
N PHE A 160 2.88 4.16 -4.96
CA PHE A 160 2.77 5.48 -4.33
C PHE A 160 2.94 5.34 -2.81
N GLY A 161 3.40 6.41 -2.16
CA GLY A 161 3.45 6.52 -0.70
C GLY A 161 2.72 7.77 -0.24
N ASP A 162 2.81 8.02 1.06
CA ASP A 162 2.44 9.31 1.64
C ASP A 162 0.96 9.63 1.42
N TYR A 163 0.13 8.66 1.80
CA TYR A 163 -1.27 8.48 1.44
C TYR A 163 -2.18 9.65 1.87
N GLY A 164 -1.80 10.40 2.91
CA GLY A 164 -2.59 11.47 3.49
C GLY A 164 -3.17 11.11 4.86
N VAL A 165 -3.97 12.02 5.41
CA VAL A 165 -4.51 11.95 6.78
C VAL A 165 -5.89 11.29 6.86
N GLY A 166 -6.31 10.56 5.82
CA GLY A 166 -7.61 9.92 5.76
C GLY A 166 -8.74 10.80 5.22
N ILE A 167 -9.92 10.19 5.08
CA ILE A 167 -11.03 10.73 4.28
C ILE A 167 -12.23 11.21 5.11
N LYS A 168 -12.15 11.19 6.45
CA LYS A 168 -13.23 11.69 7.33
C LYS A 168 -13.45 13.20 7.19
N SER A 169 -12.38 13.99 7.05
CA SER A 169 -12.45 15.45 6.96
C SER A 169 -12.57 15.96 5.52
N ASP A 170 -12.99 17.22 5.35
CA ASP A 170 -12.94 17.91 4.06
C ASP A 170 -11.70 18.82 3.96
N SER A 171 -10.53 18.28 4.34
CA SER A 171 -9.23 18.93 4.11
C SER A 171 -8.76 18.77 2.67
N GLU A 172 -7.76 19.57 2.24
CA GLU A 172 -7.14 19.38 0.91
C GLU A 172 -6.44 18.02 0.79
N SER A 173 -5.77 17.55 1.85
CA SER A 173 -5.12 16.23 1.87
C SER A 173 -6.15 15.11 1.69
N SER A 174 -7.26 15.16 2.43
CA SER A 174 -8.38 14.22 2.30
C SER A 174 -9.02 14.24 0.90
N ARG A 175 -9.18 15.42 0.28
CA ARG A 175 -9.66 15.54 -1.11
C ARG A 175 -8.71 14.90 -2.12
N ARG A 176 -7.39 15.10 -1.95
CA ARG A 176 -6.36 14.49 -2.80
C ARG A 176 -6.37 12.97 -2.64
N GLN A 177 -6.42 12.46 -1.41
CA GLN A 177 -6.45 11.03 -1.14
C GLN A 177 -7.68 10.35 -1.77
N ARG A 178 -8.89 10.92 -1.61
CA ARG A 178 -10.10 10.41 -2.30
C ARG A 178 -9.92 10.35 -3.82
N ARG A 179 -9.37 11.41 -4.42
CA ARG A 179 -9.09 11.44 -5.86
C ARG A 179 -8.11 10.34 -6.27
N ILE A 180 -7.03 10.13 -5.51
CA ILE A 180 -6.06 9.07 -5.81
C ILE A 180 -6.67 7.68 -5.61
N ALA A 181 -7.54 7.49 -4.63
CA ALA A 181 -8.30 6.26 -4.47
C ALA A 181 -9.21 5.96 -5.68
N GLU A 182 -9.91 6.97 -6.21
CA GLU A 182 -10.71 6.85 -7.44
C GLU A 182 -9.85 6.48 -8.65
N VAL A 183 -8.66 7.08 -8.79
CA VAL A 183 -7.70 6.71 -9.85
C VAL A 183 -7.23 5.28 -9.67
N LEU A 184 -6.91 4.86 -8.45
CA LEU A 184 -6.45 3.49 -8.17
C LEU A 184 -7.51 2.47 -8.56
N GLU A 185 -8.76 2.69 -8.16
CA GLU A 185 -9.88 1.85 -8.55
C GLU A 185 -10.03 1.76 -10.06
N ARG A 186 -9.93 2.91 -10.75
CA ARG A 186 -10.00 2.97 -12.21
C ARG A 186 -8.88 2.16 -12.88
N VAL A 187 -7.63 2.30 -12.44
CA VAL A 187 -6.51 1.55 -13.05
C VAL A 187 -6.57 0.06 -12.74
N VAL A 188 -7.09 -0.34 -11.58
CA VAL A 188 -7.34 -1.75 -11.25
C VAL A 188 -8.43 -2.34 -12.13
N ALA A 189 -9.51 -1.59 -12.36
CA ALA A 189 -10.60 -2.04 -13.23
C ALA A 189 -10.20 -2.13 -14.71
N ASP A 190 -9.51 -1.11 -15.23
CA ASP A 190 -9.38 -0.93 -16.69
C ASP A 190 -7.97 -1.26 -17.23
N HIS A 191 -6.96 -1.43 -16.37
CA HIS A 191 -5.55 -1.58 -16.80
C HIS A 191 -4.86 -2.88 -16.34
N ASP A 192 -5.57 -3.85 -15.74
CA ASP A 192 -4.99 -5.13 -15.25
C ASP A 192 -3.80 -4.90 -14.29
N VAL A 193 -3.97 -3.98 -13.34
CA VAL A 193 -3.04 -3.79 -12.22
C VAL A 193 -3.05 -5.06 -11.37
N ARG A 194 -1.87 -5.63 -11.12
CA ARG A 194 -1.71 -6.93 -10.45
C ARG A 194 -1.51 -6.83 -8.94
N PHE A 195 -1.01 -5.69 -8.47
CA PHE A 195 -0.73 -5.38 -7.08
C PHE A 195 -0.41 -3.88 -6.93
N VAL A 196 -0.36 -3.42 -5.69
CA VAL A 196 0.08 -2.06 -5.32
C VAL A 196 1.36 -2.15 -4.51
N LEU A 197 2.34 -1.31 -4.80
CA LEU A 197 3.47 -1.05 -3.93
C LEU A 197 3.20 0.20 -3.13
N SER A 198 3.06 0.06 -1.81
CA SER A 198 3.11 1.22 -0.93
C SER A 198 4.57 1.62 -0.73
N LEU A 199 4.87 2.90 -0.90
CA LEU A 199 6.19 3.48 -0.71
C LEU A 199 6.34 4.11 0.69
N GLY A 200 5.62 3.57 1.68
CA GLY A 200 5.68 4.01 3.07
C GLY A 200 4.83 5.23 3.40
N ASP A 201 4.77 5.53 4.69
CA ASP A 201 3.81 6.43 5.31
C ASP A 201 2.37 6.07 4.88
N ASN A 202 2.02 4.83 5.21
CA ASN A 202 0.72 4.20 4.99
C ASN A 202 -0.35 4.83 5.90
N ILE A 203 0.08 5.30 7.06
CA ILE A 203 -0.74 6.06 8.00
C ILE A 203 -0.03 7.35 8.42
N TYR A 204 -0.83 8.36 8.75
CA TYR A 204 -0.39 9.60 9.36
C TYR A 204 -1.28 9.92 10.53
N ARG A 205 -0.72 10.54 11.56
CA ARG A 205 -1.52 11.32 12.49
C ARG A 205 -2.40 12.33 11.76
N GLY A 206 -3.69 12.36 12.07
CA GLY A 206 -4.57 13.42 11.59
C GLY A 206 -4.08 14.82 11.94
N GLU A 207 -4.44 15.81 11.12
CA GLU A 207 -4.24 17.21 11.49
C GLU A 207 -5.02 17.49 12.79
N ARG A 208 -4.30 17.85 13.86
CA ARG A 208 -4.85 18.14 15.19
C ARG A 208 -6.16 18.94 15.12
N GLY A 209 -7.24 18.31 15.56
CA GLY A 209 -8.58 18.93 15.60
C GLY A 209 -9.25 19.17 14.24
N GLN A 210 -8.77 18.58 13.13
CA GLN A 210 -9.36 18.69 11.79
C GLN A 210 -9.75 17.32 11.19
N VAL A 211 -9.00 16.24 11.46
CA VAL A 211 -9.25 14.92 10.85
C VAL A 211 -9.45 13.81 11.88
N ASP A 212 -8.45 13.58 12.72
CA ASP A 212 -8.47 12.78 13.96
C ASP A 212 -7.25 13.20 14.83
N ASP A 213 -7.24 12.86 16.13
CA ASP A 213 -6.07 13.02 17.02
C ASP A 213 -5.29 11.69 17.18
N GLU A 214 -5.72 10.68 16.42
CA GLU A 214 -5.34 9.26 16.36
C GLU A 214 -3.91 9.12 15.82
N SER A 215 -3.11 8.23 16.41
CA SER A 215 -1.67 8.08 16.12
C SER A 215 -1.34 6.93 15.16
N GLY A 216 -2.37 6.27 14.61
CA GLY A 216 -2.20 5.04 13.83
C GLY A 216 -1.88 3.81 14.67
N GLY A 217 -2.07 3.89 15.99
CA GLY A 217 -1.67 2.88 16.97
C GLY A 217 -2.77 1.88 17.33
N GLU A 218 -4.00 2.10 16.89
CA GLU A 218 -5.17 1.22 17.08
C GLU A 218 -5.77 0.83 15.71
N ASP A 219 -6.57 -0.25 15.63
CA ASP A 219 -7.13 -0.75 14.35
C ASP A 219 -8.02 0.29 13.66
N ASP A 220 -8.79 1.03 14.45
CA ASP A 220 -9.80 1.98 13.99
C ASP A 220 -9.20 3.24 13.37
N ASP A 221 -7.99 3.62 13.79
CA ASP A 221 -7.19 4.70 13.20
C ASP A 221 -6.95 4.47 11.70
N TRP A 222 -6.79 3.19 11.31
CA TRP A 222 -6.53 2.79 9.93
C TRP A 222 -7.77 2.78 9.06
N TYR A 223 -8.97 2.83 9.66
CA TYR A 223 -10.21 2.78 8.89
C TYR A 223 -10.29 3.95 7.92
N SER A 224 -10.17 5.18 8.40
CA SER A 224 -10.33 6.38 7.56
C SER A 224 -9.17 6.64 6.61
N SER A 225 -7.99 6.11 6.94
CA SER A 225 -6.73 6.42 6.27
C SER A 225 -6.31 5.37 5.26
N TYR A 226 -6.64 4.10 5.48
CA TYR A 226 -6.23 3.00 4.61
C TYR A 226 -7.39 2.09 4.19
N PHE A 227 -8.14 1.54 5.13
CA PHE A 227 -9.14 0.54 4.77
C PHE A 227 -10.28 1.13 3.95
N GLN A 228 -10.90 2.20 4.43
CA GLN A 228 -12.06 2.80 3.80
C GLN A 228 -11.77 3.34 2.38
N PRO A 229 -10.72 4.17 2.16
CA PRO A 229 -10.51 4.80 0.85
C PRO A 229 -10.26 3.77 -0.25
N TYR A 230 -9.58 2.67 0.09
CA TYR A 230 -9.11 1.68 -0.88
C TYR A 230 -9.92 0.37 -0.86
N ARG A 231 -10.99 0.26 -0.07
CA ARG A 231 -11.67 -1.02 0.23
C ARG A 231 -12.02 -1.89 -0.97
N TYR A 232 -12.50 -1.29 -2.07
CA TYR A 232 -12.91 -2.04 -3.25
C TYR A 232 -11.71 -2.55 -4.06
N VAL A 233 -10.57 -1.87 -3.96
CA VAL A 233 -9.30 -2.29 -4.54
C VAL A 233 -8.65 -3.36 -3.66
N LEU A 234 -8.70 -3.20 -2.34
CA LEU A 234 -8.15 -4.16 -1.38
C LEU A 234 -8.82 -5.53 -1.51
N ALA A 235 -10.07 -5.62 -1.96
CA ALA A 235 -10.73 -6.89 -2.27
C ALA A 235 -10.31 -7.53 -3.62
N GLN A 236 -9.40 -6.90 -4.37
CA GLN A 236 -9.05 -7.32 -5.73
C GLN A 236 -7.55 -7.57 -5.97
N VAL A 237 -6.70 -6.77 -5.35
CA VAL A 237 -5.26 -6.82 -5.56
C VAL A 237 -4.52 -6.66 -4.23
N PRO A 238 -3.41 -7.39 -4.01
CA PRO A 238 -2.64 -7.26 -2.79
C PRO A 238 -1.82 -5.97 -2.78
N VAL A 239 -1.58 -5.46 -1.57
CA VAL A 239 -0.68 -4.32 -1.31
C VAL A 239 0.60 -4.83 -0.66
N TYR A 240 1.75 -4.43 -1.19
CA TYR A 240 3.07 -4.74 -0.66
C TYR A 240 3.65 -3.46 -0.03
N PRO A 241 3.70 -3.35 1.31
CA PRO A 241 4.12 -2.13 2.00
C PRO A 241 5.63 -2.02 2.15
N ALA A 242 6.16 -0.81 1.92
CA ALA A 242 7.34 -0.34 2.63
C ALA A 242 6.90 0.35 3.93
N VAL A 243 7.81 0.39 4.90
CA VAL A 243 7.64 1.11 6.16
C VAL A 243 8.23 2.51 5.99
N GLY A 244 7.44 3.53 6.32
CA GLY A 244 7.88 4.92 6.39
C GLY A 244 8.18 5.40 7.80
N ASN A 245 8.63 6.65 7.92
CA ASN A 245 8.95 7.20 9.24
C ASN A 245 7.69 7.48 10.06
N HIS A 246 6.54 7.73 9.41
CA HIS A 246 5.24 7.86 10.09
C HIS A 246 4.56 6.52 10.40
N ASP A 247 5.05 5.41 9.84
CA ASP A 247 4.53 4.06 10.08
C ASP A 247 5.26 3.30 11.19
N THR A 248 6.38 3.87 11.65
CA THR A 248 7.05 3.39 12.85
C THR A 248 6.91 4.37 13.99
N THR A 249 6.75 5.66 13.70
CA THR A 249 6.79 6.69 14.73
C THR A 249 6.16 8.02 14.23
N ASP A 250 5.02 8.46 14.76
CA ASP A 250 4.39 9.77 14.45
C ASP A 250 5.32 11.02 14.57
N THR A 251 6.46 10.83 15.22
CA THR A 251 7.74 11.58 15.19
C THR A 251 8.84 10.52 15.36
N GLU A 252 10.08 10.64 14.86
CA GLU A 252 11.19 9.62 14.89
C GLU A 252 11.44 8.75 16.17
N GLY A 253 10.63 8.76 17.26
CA GLY A 253 10.86 8.04 18.52
C GLY A 253 9.66 7.37 19.24
N SER A 254 8.69 6.75 18.57
CA SER A 254 7.73 5.81 19.21
C SER A 254 7.26 4.66 18.30
N ASP A 255 7.70 3.42 18.53
CA ASP A 255 7.43 2.24 17.66
C ASP A 255 5.93 1.85 17.51
N ASP A 256 5.26 2.30 16.46
CA ASP A 256 3.88 1.94 16.05
C ASP A 256 3.84 0.92 14.89
N ARG A 257 4.98 0.33 14.52
CA ARG A 257 5.08 -0.65 13.42
C ARG A 257 4.23 -1.89 13.66
N ALA A 258 3.91 -2.20 14.91
CA ALA A 258 3.13 -3.38 15.29
C ALA A 258 1.77 -3.38 14.59
N GLN A 259 1.14 -2.21 14.47
CA GLN A 259 -0.17 -2.08 13.81
C GLN A 259 -0.04 -2.23 12.29
N LEU A 260 1.04 -1.72 11.69
CA LEU A 260 1.37 -1.99 10.28
C LEU A 260 1.63 -3.50 10.07
N GLU A 261 2.45 -4.12 10.93
CA GLU A 261 2.76 -5.55 10.87
C GLU A 261 1.48 -6.40 10.90
N ASP A 262 0.52 -6.00 11.73
CA ASP A 262 -0.77 -6.67 11.88
C ASP A 262 -1.70 -6.44 10.68
N ASN A 263 -1.96 -5.19 10.31
CA ASN A 263 -2.88 -4.82 9.22
C ASN A 263 -2.44 -5.36 7.86
N PHE A 264 -1.13 -5.43 7.60
CA PHE A 264 -0.56 -5.98 6.37
C PHE A 264 -0.17 -7.46 6.46
N HIS A 265 -0.43 -8.12 7.60
CA HIS A 265 -0.15 -9.53 7.84
C HIS A 265 1.32 -9.92 7.57
N ILE A 266 2.26 -9.07 7.97
CA ILE A 266 3.68 -9.18 7.61
C ILE A 266 4.28 -10.53 8.02
N ALA A 267 4.02 -10.96 9.26
CA ALA A 267 4.52 -12.24 9.74
C ALA A 267 3.93 -13.42 8.93
N THR A 268 2.63 -13.40 8.67
CA THR A 268 1.93 -14.45 7.90
C THR A 268 2.43 -14.54 6.46
N ARG A 269 2.78 -13.40 5.83
CA ARG A 269 3.23 -13.35 4.44
C ARG A 269 4.67 -13.77 4.27
N PHE A 270 5.54 -13.37 5.20
CA PHE A 270 6.98 -13.39 4.97
C PHE A 270 7.78 -14.26 5.95
N ALA A 271 7.29 -14.54 7.16
CA ALA A 271 8.11 -15.21 8.18
C ALA A 271 8.55 -16.65 7.82
N GLU A 272 7.76 -17.37 7.02
CA GLU A 272 8.10 -18.74 6.60
C GLU A 272 9.02 -18.79 5.36
N SER A 273 9.39 -17.64 4.79
CA SER A 273 10.22 -17.56 3.59
C SER A 273 11.70 -17.53 3.96
N SER A 274 12.33 -18.71 4.11
CA SER A 274 13.73 -18.84 4.56
C SER A 274 14.74 -17.99 3.79
N ASP A 275 14.46 -17.72 2.52
CA ASP A 275 15.34 -16.97 1.62
C ASP A 275 14.65 -15.71 1.06
N GLY A 276 13.41 -15.41 1.48
CA GLY A 276 12.60 -14.34 0.87
C GLY A 276 12.46 -13.09 1.73
N SER A 277 12.90 -13.12 2.99
CA SER A 277 12.82 -11.98 3.88
C SER A 277 13.88 -12.00 4.96
N SER A 278 14.21 -10.82 5.47
CA SER A 278 14.96 -10.63 6.70
C SER A 278 14.09 -9.76 7.61
N LEU A 279 13.39 -10.39 8.54
CA LEU A 279 12.42 -9.74 9.41
C LEU A 279 13.03 -9.54 10.81
N ARG A 280 12.78 -8.34 11.36
CA ARG A 280 13.17 -7.89 12.71
C ARG A 280 14.70 -7.79 12.94
N PRO A 281 15.20 -6.61 13.35
CA PRO A 281 14.47 -5.34 13.48
C PRO A 281 14.17 -4.69 12.11
N GLY A 282 12.91 -4.38 11.80
CA GLY A 282 12.53 -3.79 10.51
C GLY A 282 11.97 -4.81 9.50
N LEU A 283 11.67 -4.32 8.28
CA LEU A 283 10.90 -5.01 7.25
C LEU A 283 11.64 -5.14 5.91
N PHE A 284 12.29 -6.28 5.69
CA PHE A 284 12.93 -6.61 4.41
C PHE A 284 12.32 -7.87 3.82
N TYR A 285 11.85 -7.78 2.58
CA TYR A 285 11.29 -8.93 1.86
C TYR A 285 11.43 -8.75 0.35
N ARG A 286 11.29 -9.85 -0.39
CA ARG A 286 11.17 -9.85 -1.85
C ARG A 286 9.89 -10.49 -2.32
N VAL A 287 9.38 -9.97 -3.44
CA VAL A 287 8.24 -10.54 -4.17
C VAL A 287 8.70 -10.87 -5.57
N ARG A 288 8.44 -12.11 -6.03
CA ARG A 288 8.74 -12.55 -7.38
C ARG A 288 7.47 -12.65 -8.21
N TYR A 289 7.52 -12.15 -9.43
CA TYR A 289 6.43 -12.25 -10.40
C TYR A 289 6.96 -12.92 -11.67
N GLY A 290 6.67 -14.23 -11.80
CA GLY A 290 7.35 -15.09 -12.76
C GLY A 290 8.87 -15.13 -12.51
N ARG A 291 9.65 -15.45 -13.55
CA ARG A 291 11.11 -15.53 -13.46
C ARG A 291 11.85 -14.20 -13.68
N ASP A 292 11.19 -13.22 -14.30
CA ASP A 292 11.86 -12.03 -14.84
C ASP A 292 11.73 -10.79 -13.93
N VAL A 293 10.83 -10.79 -12.93
CA VAL A 293 10.57 -9.63 -12.05
C VAL A 293 10.75 -9.99 -10.57
N GLU A 294 11.54 -9.20 -9.87
CA GLU A 294 11.78 -9.27 -8.43
C GLU A 294 11.69 -7.85 -7.83
N LEU A 295 10.77 -7.67 -6.89
CA LEU A 295 10.59 -6.45 -6.12
C LEU A 295 11.26 -6.66 -4.76
N VAL A 296 12.03 -5.70 -4.28
CA VAL A 296 12.80 -5.83 -3.03
C VAL A 296 12.45 -4.67 -2.10
N CYS A 297 11.72 -4.96 -1.02
CA CYS A 297 11.46 -4.00 0.03
C CYS A 297 12.73 -3.79 0.85
N VAL A 298 13.14 -2.53 0.98
CA VAL A 298 14.28 -2.11 1.80
C VAL A 298 13.76 -1.19 2.88
N ASP A 299 13.79 -1.66 4.13
CA ASP A 299 13.45 -0.80 5.27
C ASP A 299 14.53 0.27 5.44
N THR A 300 14.09 1.52 5.37
CA THR A 300 14.94 2.71 5.46
C THR A 300 14.66 3.51 6.71
N SER A 301 13.83 3.01 7.62
CA SER A 301 13.56 3.66 8.89
C SER A 301 14.81 3.70 9.75
N GLN A 302 14.85 4.70 10.62
CA GLN A 302 15.92 4.81 11.61
C GLN A 302 15.80 3.66 12.60
N ALA A 303 16.94 3.08 12.97
CA ALA A 303 17.00 2.21 14.14
C ALA A 303 17.02 3.10 15.38
N ASP A 304 16.52 2.58 16.52
CA ASP A 304 16.70 3.21 17.83
C ASP A 304 18.17 3.62 18.02
N PRO A 305 18.49 4.64 18.86
CA PRO A 305 19.82 5.23 18.98
C PRO A 305 20.84 4.25 19.62
N ASP A 306 21.19 3.20 18.89
CA ASP A 306 22.40 2.42 19.03
C ASP A 306 23.52 3.17 18.31
N GLU A 307 24.70 3.27 18.94
CA GLU A 307 25.83 4.04 18.41
C GLU A 307 26.42 3.44 17.10
N HIS A 308 25.92 2.30 16.62
CA HIS A 308 26.49 1.56 15.48
C HIS A 308 25.56 1.30 14.30
N VAL A 309 24.23 1.40 14.48
CA VAL A 309 23.23 1.21 13.42
C VAL A 309 22.28 2.40 13.48
N HIS A 310 22.33 3.28 12.49
CA HIS A 310 21.43 4.44 12.41
C HIS A 310 20.18 4.12 11.57
N ARG A 311 20.30 3.26 10.56
CA ARG A 311 19.20 2.80 9.70
C ARG A 311 19.13 1.27 9.69
N PHE A 312 17.94 0.68 9.64
CA PHE A 312 17.80 -0.79 9.70
C PHE A 312 18.59 -1.52 8.61
N PHE A 313 18.74 -0.95 7.40
CA PHE A 313 19.53 -1.59 6.33
C PHE A 313 21.04 -1.74 6.66
N GLN A 314 21.53 -1.06 7.69
CA GLN A 314 22.91 -1.16 8.17
C GLN A 314 23.10 -2.29 9.19
N ASP A 315 22.02 -2.83 9.76
CA ASP A 315 22.11 -3.99 10.64
C ASP A 315 22.77 -5.15 9.89
N PRO A 316 23.75 -5.85 10.48
CA PRO A 316 24.46 -6.94 9.79
C PRO A 316 23.54 -7.99 9.17
N CYS A 317 22.42 -8.36 9.81
CA CYS A 317 21.55 -9.40 9.27
C CYS A 317 20.79 -8.94 8.02
N HIS A 318 20.39 -7.67 7.96
CA HIS A 318 19.72 -7.09 6.80
C HIS A 318 20.71 -6.78 5.69
N LEU A 319 21.90 -6.27 6.03
CA LEU A 319 22.94 -5.99 5.07
C LEU A 319 23.47 -7.26 4.38
N ASP A 320 23.63 -8.36 5.11
CA ASP A 320 24.02 -9.65 4.53
C ASP A 320 22.92 -10.22 3.63
N TRP A 321 21.65 -10.13 4.05
CA TRP A 321 20.52 -10.51 3.19
C TRP A 321 20.44 -9.69 1.90
N LEU A 322 20.65 -8.36 1.97
CA LEU A 322 20.70 -7.50 0.79
C LEU A 322 21.89 -7.87 -0.12
N ARG A 323 23.06 -8.16 0.46
CA ARG A 323 24.23 -8.62 -0.32
C ARG A 323 23.93 -9.90 -1.08
N ASP A 324 23.25 -10.86 -0.46
CA ASP A 324 22.89 -12.12 -1.10
C ASP A 324 21.92 -11.87 -2.27
N ILE A 325 20.84 -11.11 -2.05
CA ILE A 325 19.87 -10.79 -3.12
C ILE A 325 20.52 -10.06 -4.29
N PHE A 326 21.36 -9.05 -4.03
CA PHE A 326 21.98 -8.27 -5.09
C PHE A 326 23.20 -8.96 -5.72
N THR A 327 23.59 -10.14 -5.26
CA THR A 327 24.60 -11.00 -5.90
C THR A 327 24.02 -12.22 -6.61
N GLU A 328 22.76 -12.59 -6.33
CA GLU A 328 22.04 -13.63 -7.06
C GLU A 328 22.03 -13.36 -8.59
N PRO A 329 21.95 -14.44 -9.42
CA PRO A 329 21.86 -14.32 -10.87
C PRO A 329 20.87 -13.24 -11.30
N ARG A 330 21.24 -12.46 -12.32
CA ARG A 330 20.44 -11.31 -12.77
C ARG A 330 19.05 -11.77 -13.22
N VAL A 331 18.04 -11.37 -12.45
CA VAL A 331 16.67 -11.21 -12.92
C VAL A 331 16.59 -9.97 -13.82
N ARG A 332 15.64 -9.94 -14.75
CA ARG A 332 15.55 -8.83 -15.73
C ARG A 332 15.19 -7.51 -15.05
N TRP A 333 14.19 -7.55 -14.18
CA TRP A 333 13.76 -6.39 -13.40
C TRP A 333 13.93 -6.71 -11.93
N ARG A 334 15.05 -6.28 -11.35
CA ARG A 334 15.22 -6.17 -9.89
C ARG A 334 14.95 -4.73 -9.50
N ILE A 335 13.84 -4.50 -8.80
CA ILE A 335 13.36 -3.15 -8.46
C ILE A 335 13.32 -3.03 -6.93
N PRO A 336 14.31 -2.37 -6.31
CA PRO A 336 14.24 -1.97 -4.93
C PRO A 336 13.16 -0.91 -4.75
N PHE A 337 12.41 -1.03 -3.66
CA PHE A 337 11.50 0.02 -3.20
C PHE A 337 11.65 0.24 -1.70
N SER A 338 11.51 1.49 -1.28
CA SER A 338 11.69 1.95 0.10
C SER A 338 10.82 3.16 0.37
N HIS A 339 10.82 3.65 1.61
CA HIS A 339 10.21 4.93 1.91
C HIS A 339 11.14 6.11 1.59
N HIS A 340 12.32 6.15 2.21
CA HIS A 340 13.26 7.24 1.99
C HIS A 340 13.93 7.13 0.60
N PRO A 341 14.09 8.23 -0.15
CA PRO A 341 14.78 8.24 -1.44
C PRO A 341 16.30 8.39 -1.29
N VAL A 342 17.06 7.68 -2.14
CA VAL A 342 18.53 7.86 -2.24
C VAL A 342 18.88 9.26 -2.74
N TYR A 343 18.20 9.70 -3.80
CA TYR A 343 18.38 11.01 -4.42
C TYR A 343 17.10 11.82 -4.27
N CYS A 344 17.20 13.04 -3.73
CA CYS A 344 16.07 13.93 -3.52
C CYS A 344 16.52 15.39 -3.59
N ALA A 345 15.82 16.21 -4.37
CA ALA A 345 16.14 17.63 -4.55
C ALA A 345 15.50 18.55 -3.49
N GLY A 346 14.68 17.99 -2.59
CA GLY A 346 13.86 18.71 -1.63
C GLY A 346 12.42 18.91 -2.09
N PRO A 347 11.69 19.84 -1.47
CA PRO A 347 12.21 20.97 -0.69
C PRO A 347 12.61 20.67 0.76
N SER A 348 12.17 19.56 1.35
CA SER A 348 12.40 19.27 2.78
C SER A 348 13.58 18.33 3.01
N HIS A 349 13.86 17.43 2.06
CA HIS A 349 14.88 16.40 2.20
C HIS A 349 15.95 16.50 1.09
N GLY A 350 17.19 16.12 1.40
CA GLY A 350 18.27 16.03 0.42
C GLY A 350 18.57 14.58 0.04
N ASN A 351 19.65 14.37 -0.72
CA ASN A 351 20.20 13.03 -0.90
C ASN A 351 20.59 12.42 0.46
N ASP A 352 20.32 11.13 0.65
CA ASP A 352 20.70 10.40 1.86
C ASP A 352 22.11 9.81 1.70
N ALA A 353 23.07 10.31 2.48
CA ALA A 353 24.48 9.92 2.39
C ALA A 353 24.71 8.45 2.76
N GLU A 354 23.99 7.93 3.75
CA GLU A 354 24.16 6.55 4.22
C GLU A 354 23.63 5.55 3.20
N MET A 355 22.52 5.89 2.54
CA MET A 355 21.98 5.12 1.44
C MET A 355 22.89 5.17 0.20
N LEU A 356 23.48 6.33 -0.11
CA LEU A 356 24.47 6.46 -1.19
C LEU A 356 25.69 5.55 -0.94
N GLU A 357 26.20 5.52 0.29
CA GLU A 357 27.37 4.72 0.65
C GLU A 357 27.07 3.21 0.72
N THR A 358 25.87 2.83 1.16
CA THR A 358 25.53 1.43 1.44
C THR A 358 24.75 0.75 0.31
N LEU A 359 23.67 1.37 -0.16
CA LEU A 359 22.70 0.76 -1.07
C LEU A 359 23.09 0.91 -2.54
N VAL A 360 23.62 2.06 -2.96
CA VAL A 360 24.01 2.26 -4.38
C VAL A 360 25.04 1.22 -4.86
N PRO A 361 26.08 0.85 -4.08
CA PRO A 361 26.99 -0.23 -4.48
C PRO A 361 26.30 -1.60 -4.60
N LEU A 362 25.27 -1.87 -3.80
CA LEU A 362 24.46 -3.09 -3.92
C LEU A 362 23.61 -3.05 -5.20
N PHE A 363 22.96 -1.93 -5.47
CA PHE A 363 22.16 -1.73 -6.67
C PHE A 363 22.99 -1.85 -7.96
N ASP A 364 24.24 -1.36 -7.95
CA ASP A 364 25.18 -1.55 -9.05
C ASP A 364 25.50 -3.02 -9.29
N ARG A 365 25.90 -3.75 -8.24
CA ARG A 365 26.17 -5.20 -8.32
C ARG A 365 24.97 -5.98 -8.85
N GLY A 366 23.78 -5.63 -8.36
CA GLY A 366 22.52 -6.24 -8.75
C GLY A 366 22.03 -5.88 -10.16
N GLY A 367 22.67 -4.92 -10.84
CA GLY A 367 22.24 -4.45 -12.16
C GLY A 367 20.89 -3.72 -12.12
N VAL A 368 20.53 -3.11 -10.99
CA VAL A 368 19.28 -2.36 -10.82
C VAL A 368 19.21 -1.23 -11.85
N ARG A 369 18.02 -1.03 -12.43
CA ARG A 369 17.71 0.04 -13.40
C ARG A 369 16.69 1.03 -12.90
N LEU A 370 15.83 0.61 -11.98
CA LEU A 370 14.73 1.40 -11.44
C LEU A 370 14.70 1.20 -9.92
N VAL A 371 14.61 2.31 -9.19
CA VAL A 371 14.42 2.37 -7.73
C VAL A 371 13.22 3.27 -7.46
N LEU A 372 12.32 2.83 -6.59
CA LEU A 372 11.08 3.55 -6.24
C LEU A 372 11.10 3.96 -4.76
N ALA A 373 10.73 5.20 -4.45
CA ALA A 373 10.64 5.70 -3.08
C ALA A 373 9.53 6.74 -2.88
N GLY A 374 9.16 7.01 -1.62
CA GLY A 374 8.19 8.04 -1.19
C GLY A 374 8.87 9.19 -0.44
N HIS A 375 8.31 9.57 0.71
CA HIS A 375 8.87 10.47 1.75
C HIS A 375 8.92 11.96 1.42
N GLU A 376 9.45 12.33 0.25
CA GLU A 376 9.31 13.71 -0.20
C GLU A 376 7.96 13.86 -0.89
N HIS A 377 7.18 14.85 -0.43
CA HIS A 377 5.76 14.98 -0.77
C HIS A 377 5.53 15.57 -2.18
N ASN A 378 6.24 15.08 -3.19
CA ASN A 378 6.14 15.49 -4.59
C ASN A 378 6.59 14.35 -5.52
N PHE A 379 6.52 14.57 -6.83
CA PHE A 379 7.11 13.68 -7.81
C PHE A 379 8.51 14.14 -8.18
N GLN A 380 9.48 13.21 -8.27
CA GLN A 380 10.79 13.45 -8.87
C GLN A 380 11.27 12.25 -9.66
N ILE A 381 12.01 12.49 -10.73
CA ILE A 381 12.76 11.47 -11.45
C ILE A 381 14.20 11.92 -11.63
N SER A 382 15.14 11.09 -11.20
CA SER A 382 16.58 11.33 -11.29
C SER A 382 17.26 10.24 -12.12
N SER A 383 18.36 10.59 -12.79
CA SER A 383 19.14 9.63 -13.57
C SER A 383 20.62 9.68 -13.20
N VAL A 384 21.15 8.55 -12.72
CA VAL A 384 22.55 8.41 -12.30
C VAL A 384 23.10 7.08 -12.77
N ASP A 385 24.21 7.11 -13.51
CA ASP A 385 24.96 5.92 -13.94
C ASP A 385 24.09 4.83 -14.61
N GLY A 386 23.13 5.25 -15.45
CA GLY A 386 22.22 4.35 -16.16
C GLY A 386 21.08 3.77 -15.31
N ARG A 387 20.83 4.34 -14.11
CA ARG A 387 19.71 3.99 -13.22
C ARG A 387 18.76 5.16 -13.09
N THR A 388 17.50 4.84 -12.92
CA THR A 388 16.42 5.80 -12.67
C THR A 388 15.96 5.66 -11.22
N PHE A 389 15.97 6.77 -10.50
CA PHE A 389 15.42 6.88 -9.14
C PHE A 389 14.15 7.71 -9.21
N VAL A 390 13.07 7.19 -8.64
CA VAL A 390 11.76 7.84 -8.67
C VAL A 390 11.31 8.12 -7.25
N VAL A 391 10.90 9.36 -7.02
CA VAL A 391 10.17 9.77 -5.83
C VAL A 391 8.70 9.91 -6.22
N SER A 392 7.84 9.17 -5.54
CA SER A 392 6.39 9.13 -5.76
C SER A 392 5.65 9.21 -4.41
N GLY A 393 6.03 10.20 -3.60
CA GLY A 393 5.52 10.39 -2.24
C GLY A 393 4.36 11.37 -2.13
N ALA A 394 3.45 11.42 -3.11
CA ALA A 394 2.37 12.40 -3.12
C ALA A 394 0.98 11.76 -3.28
N GLY A 395 0.72 10.68 -2.54
CA GLY A 395 -0.55 9.95 -2.57
C GLY A 395 -1.74 10.71 -1.97
N GLY A 396 -1.49 11.60 -1.01
CA GLY A 396 -2.48 12.54 -0.48
C GLY A 396 -1.86 13.73 0.23
N ASN A 397 -0.71 13.54 0.89
CA ASN A 397 0.12 14.64 1.36
C ASN A 397 0.93 15.24 0.19
N LEU A 398 1.00 16.57 0.12
CA LEU A 398 1.60 17.27 -1.02
C LEU A 398 2.36 18.51 -0.59
N ARG A 399 3.55 18.69 -1.14
CA ARG A 399 4.36 19.91 -1.09
C ARG A 399 4.52 20.47 -2.51
N GLU A 400 4.02 21.68 -2.70
CA GLU A 400 4.10 22.42 -3.96
C GLU A 400 5.36 23.30 -4.04
N GLU A 401 6.11 23.39 -2.94
CA GLU A 401 7.33 24.16 -2.84
C GLU A 401 8.41 23.65 -3.81
N HIS A 402 9.01 24.59 -4.55
CA HIS A 402 9.99 24.28 -5.58
C HIS A 402 11.31 23.75 -4.97
N PRO A 403 11.78 22.55 -5.34
CA PRO A 403 13.05 21.99 -4.87
C PRO A 403 14.25 22.83 -5.31
N LYS A 404 15.39 22.68 -4.63
CA LYS A 404 16.61 23.46 -4.93
C LYS A 404 17.81 22.60 -5.29
N GLY A 405 17.84 21.34 -4.83
CA GLY A 405 18.96 20.42 -5.00
C GLY A 405 18.97 19.63 -6.31
N PHE A 406 18.42 20.17 -7.41
CA PHE A 406 18.28 19.40 -8.66
C PHE A 406 19.62 18.90 -9.22
N THR A 407 20.68 19.70 -9.07
CA THR A 407 22.00 19.33 -9.60
C THR A 407 22.57 18.16 -8.80
N GLU A 408 22.53 18.26 -7.48
CA GLU A 408 23.03 17.25 -6.54
C GLU A 408 22.21 15.96 -6.61
N ALA A 409 20.89 16.07 -6.82
CA ALA A 409 19.98 14.94 -6.94
C ALA A 409 19.90 14.36 -8.35
N HIS A 410 20.59 14.95 -9.34
CA HIS A 410 20.53 14.56 -10.76
C HIS A 410 19.10 14.53 -11.34
N THR A 411 18.24 15.43 -10.86
CA THR A 411 16.82 15.47 -11.21
C THR A 411 16.63 15.84 -12.68
N GLN A 412 15.85 15.03 -13.39
CA GLN A 412 15.46 15.22 -14.79
C GLN A 412 14.07 15.85 -14.91
N ALA A 413 13.15 15.49 -14.01
CA ALA A 413 11.85 16.14 -13.92
C ALA A 413 11.31 16.09 -12.49
N TRP A 414 10.46 17.05 -12.15
CA TRP A 414 9.75 17.10 -10.87
C TRP A 414 8.36 17.72 -11.06
N THR A 415 7.48 17.54 -10.08
CA THR A 415 6.28 18.37 -9.92
C THR A 415 5.65 18.20 -8.54
N GLY A 416 5.08 19.29 -8.01
CA GLY A 416 4.26 19.30 -6.82
C GLY A 416 2.80 18.99 -7.16
N GLN A 417 2.52 17.79 -7.68
CA GLN A 417 1.16 17.35 -7.99
C GLN A 417 0.88 15.98 -7.35
N ALA A 418 -0.27 15.85 -6.68
CA ALA A 418 -0.70 14.56 -6.13
C ALA A 418 -0.90 13.55 -7.27
N HIS A 419 -0.44 12.31 -7.06
CA HIS A 419 -0.47 11.28 -8.09
C HIS A 419 -0.34 9.87 -7.49
N LEU A 420 -0.67 8.87 -8.31
CA LEU A 420 -0.11 7.53 -8.19
C LEU A 420 0.73 7.22 -9.42
N LEU A 421 1.73 6.35 -9.29
CA LEU A 421 2.56 5.90 -10.40
C LEU A 421 2.04 4.57 -10.97
N LEU A 422 1.50 4.57 -12.19
CA LEU A 422 1.23 3.33 -12.92
C LEU A 422 2.51 2.86 -13.62
N VAL A 423 3.01 1.70 -13.22
CA VAL A 423 4.23 1.08 -13.77
C VAL A 423 3.85 -0.10 -14.63
N GLU A 424 4.30 -0.12 -15.89
CA GLU A 424 4.23 -1.28 -16.78
C GLU A 424 5.65 -1.82 -17.03
N LEU A 425 5.88 -3.11 -16.77
CA LEU A 425 7.12 -3.80 -17.09
C LEU A 425 6.89 -4.83 -18.19
N ASN A 426 7.80 -4.91 -19.16
CA ASN A 426 7.85 -5.98 -20.15
C ASN A 426 9.28 -6.49 -20.36
N ASP A 427 9.51 -7.29 -21.40
CA ASP A 427 10.82 -7.91 -21.68
C ASP A 427 11.92 -6.91 -22.05
N ARG A 428 11.57 -5.66 -22.40
CA ARG A 428 12.49 -4.63 -22.90
C ARG A 428 12.54 -3.38 -22.06
N GLN A 429 11.40 -2.95 -21.52
CA GLN A 429 11.28 -1.64 -20.89
C GLN A 429 10.34 -1.63 -19.68
N ALA A 430 10.61 -0.68 -18.79
CA ALA A 430 9.67 -0.19 -17.79
C ALA A 430 9.09 1.14 -18.29
N THR A 431 7.78 1.32 -18.18
CA THR A 431 7.06 2.53 -18.55
C THR A 431 6.35 3.07 -17.32
N LEU A 432 6.72 4.29 -16.91
CA LEU A 432 6.21 4.95 -15.71
C LEU A 432 5.24 6.06 -16.10
N THR A 433 3.99 5.92 -15.67
CA THR A 433 2.90 6.84 -16.00
C THR A 433 2.30 7.39 -14.71
N PRO A 434 2.77 8.55 -14.22
CA PRO A 434 2.15 9.22 -13.09
C PRO A 434 0.77 9.78 -13.48
N VAL A 435 -0.25 9.43 -12.69
CA VAL A 435 -1.65 9.78 -12.92
C VAL A 435 -2.16 10.58 -11.72
N SER A 436 -2.70 11.78 -11.99
CA SER A 436 -3.11 12.73 -10.96
C SER A 436 -4.61 12.85 -10.75
N GLY A 437 -5.41 12.18 -11.58
CA GLY A 437 -6.86 12.21 -11.51
C GLY A 437 -7.51 11.48 -12.67
N LEU A 438 -8.82 11.67 -12.79
CA LEU A 438 -9.61 11.23 -13.93
C LEU A 438 -10.16 12.45 -14.66
N MET A 439 -10.29 12.33 -15.98
CA MET A 439 -11.00 13.28 -16.83
C MET A 439 -12.52 13.05 -16.73
N GLU A 440 -13.34 13.97 -17.24
CA GLU A 440 -14.81 13.85 -17.23
C GLU A 440 -15.32 12.59 -17.95
N ASP A 441 -14.59 12.10 -18.95
CA ASP A 441 -14.92 10.87 -19.69
C ASP A 441 -14.41 9.58 -19.02
N GLY A 442 -13.79 9.70 -17.84
CA GLY A 442 -13.21 8.60 -17.07
C GLY A 442 -11.81 8.18 -17.52
N SER A 443 -11.22 8.82 -18.54
CA SER A 443 -9.84 8.58 -18.93
C SER A 443 -8.83 9.13 -17.90
N LEU A 444 -7.61 8.60 -17.91
CA LEU A 444 -6.57 8.98 -16.96
C LEU A 444 -6.08 10.42 -17.21
N HIS A 445 -6.15 11.27 -16.19
CA HIS A 445 -5.52 12.59 -16.21
C HIS A 445 -4.06 12.44 -15.78
N LEU A 446 -3.16 12.48 -16.76
CA LEU A 446 -1.72 12.35 -16.53
C LEU A 446 -1.16 13.57 -15.81
N MET A 447 -0.21 13.32 -14.93
CA MET A 447 0.55 14.35 -14.24
C MET A 447 1.43 15.14 -15.23
N THR A 448 1.60 16.45 -15.01
CA THR A 448 2.54 17.27 -15.80
C THR A 448 3.79 17.57 -14.98
N ALA A 449 4.94 17.09 -15.45
CA ALA A 449 6.25 17.36 -14.83
C ALA A 449 7.00 18.46 -15.58
N VAL A 450 7.98 19.07 -14.89
CA VAL A 450 8.90 20.04 -15.49
C VAL A 450 10.35 19.68 -15.17
N ALA A 451 11.25 19.95 -16.11
CA ALA A 451 12.68 19.86 -15.93
C ALA A 451 13.21 21.02 -15.05
N PRO A 452 14.46 20.94 -14.54
CA PRO A 452 15.07 22.02 -13.74
C PRO A 452 15.10 23.40 -14.42
N ASP A 453 15.05 23.46 -15.75
CA ASP A 453 14.99 24.68 -16.56
C ASP A 453 13.54 25.14 -16.86
N ASN A 454 12.54 24.48 -16.27
CA ASN A 454 11.10 24.68 -16.45
C ASN A 454 10.54 24.24 -17.81
N GLU A 455 11.28 23.46 -18.61
CA GLU A 455 10.68 22.82 -19.78
C GLU A 455 9.72 21.70 -19.36
N THR A 456 8.56 21.60 -20.03
CA THR A 456 7.59 20.54 -19.76
C THR A 456 8.15 19.17 -20.15
N VAL A 457 8.10 18.22 -19.22
CA VAL A 457 8.48 16.82 -19.46
C VAL A 457 7.22 15.97 -19.32
N ASN A 458 6.73 15.47 -20.46
CA ASN A 458 5.49 14.71 -20.49
C ASN A 458 5.76 13.21 -20.19
N PRO A 459 4.93 12.57 -19.35
CA PRO A 459 4.93 11.11 -19.25
C PRO A 459 4.45 10.45 -20.56
N PRO A 460 4.74 9.16 -20.77
CA PRO A 460 5.40 8.26 -19.83
C PRO A 460 6.93 8.35 -19.84
N PHE A 461 7.55 8.02 -18.71
CA PHE A 461 9.00 7.87 -18.60
C PHE A 461 9.40 6.43 -18.90
N VAL A 462 10.41 6.23 -19.77
CA VAL A 462 10.78 4.89 -20.27
C VAL A 462 12.20 4.53 -19.85
N ILE A 463 12.34 3.37 -19.19
CA ILE A 463 13.62 2.79 -18.77
C ILE A 463 13.84 1.51 -19.57
N THR A 464 15.03 1.31 -20.12
CA THR A 464 15.38 0.05 -20.83
C THR A 464 16.03 -0.93 -19.85
N ALA A 465 15.68 -2.22 -19.97
CA ALA A 465 16.22 -3.31 -19.14
C ALA A 465 17.76 -3.45 -19.26
#